data_AF-A0A956VHA3-F1
#
_entry.id   AF-A0A956VHA3-F1
#
_cell.length_a   1.000
_cell.length_b   1.000
_cell.length_c   1.000
_cell.angle_alpha   90.00
_cell.angle_beta   90.00
_cell.angle_gamma   90.00
#
_symmetry.space_group_name_H-M   'P 1'
#
loop_
_entity.id
_entity.type
_entity.pdbx_description
1 polymer ?
#
loop_
_entity_poly.entity_id
_entity_poly.type
_entity_poly.pdbx_seq_one_letter_code
_entity_poly.pdbx_strand_id
1 'polypeptide(L)'
;MTAGLARTEGNGLVFEGQDGELFTTSLVIATETGNEHASVIRLVRDNAEDLNEVGRVRFEIRPFETAGGTQRREVAELDEPASALLMTYLRNSPVVKDFKKRLVAGFYAMRKALTGQAALSEDEIVHQALAITARRVEELTAKVAELEPKAEVADRLLESEGDLSVGDAAQALTRAGVKTGGGRLFKALEMRRWIYRAKGDGRWRVMQSAIEAGWMSVLPQSHYHPKTGVLVLDPPQPRVTPKGLQRLLTDHGAEASA
;
A
#
# COMPACT_ATOMS: atom_id res chain seq x y z
N MET A 1 -41.40 -3.71 9.25
CA MET A 1 -40.00 -4.18 9.36
C MET A 1 -39.47 -3.75 10.71
N THR A 2 -39.43 -4.71 11.62
CA THR A 2 -39.08 -4.58 13.04
C THR A 2 -37.55 -4.56 13.15
N ALA A 3 -36.95 -3.40 13.35
CA ALA A 3 -35.53 -3.31 13.69
C ALA A 3 -35.37 -3.73 15.16
N GLY A 4 -34.94 -4.97 15.34
CA GLY A 4 -34.72 -5.61 16.63
C GLY A 4 -33.66 -4.93 17.46
N LEU A 5 -33.88 -4.99 18.78
CA LEU A 5 -32.94 -4.60 19.82
C LEU A 5 -31.58 -5.26 19.57
N ALA A 6 -30.54 -4.42 19.50
CA ALA A 6 -29.17 -4.86 19.72
C ALA A 6 -29.04 -5.33 21.19
N ARG A 7 -28.89 -6.65 21.31
CA ARG A 7 -28.21 -7.43 22.35
C ARG A 7 -28.10 -6.80 23.74
N THR A 8 -28.96 -7.29 24.62
CA THR A 8 -28.95 -7.14 26.06
C THR A 8 -27.87 -8.04 26.69
N GLU A 9 -26.67 -7.53 26.98
CA GLU A 9 -25.78 -8.11 28.03
C GLU A 9 -24.88 -7.02 28.63
N GLY A 10 -25.42 -6.23 29.58
CA GLY A 10 -24.66 -5.18 30.27
C GLY A 10 -25.47 -4.43 31.32
N ASN A 11 -25.52 -4.94 32.56
CA ASN A 11 -26.04 -4.30 33.79
C ASN A 11 -27.39 -3.53 33.76
N GLY A 12 -28.15 -3.55 32.65
CA GLY A 12 -29.41 -2.81 32.47
C GLY A 12 -29.30 -1.27 32.41
N LEU A 13 -28.10 -0.70 32.60
CA LEU A 13 -27.90 0.76 32.75
C LEU A 13 -27.30 1.44 31.53
N VAL A 14 -26.43 0.73 30.81
CA VAL A 14 -25.66 1.24 29.66
C VAL A 14 -25.81 0.26 28.51
N PHE A 15 -26.01 0.80 27.32
CA PHE A 15 -26.29 0.05 26.10
C PHE A 15 -25.28 0.44 25.02
N GLU A 16 -25.05 -0.46 24.07
CA GLU A 16 -24.22 -0.20 22.90
C GLU A 16 -25.12 0.23 21.73
N GLY A 17 -24.79 1.38 21.13
CA GLY A 17 -25.43 1.91 19.93
C GLY A 17 -24.99 1.17 18.67
N GLN A 18 -25.72 1.39 17.57
CA GLN A 18 -25.35 0.82 16.27
C GLN A 18 -24.01 1.37 15.73
N ASP A 19 -23.60 2.53 16.23
CA ASP A 19 -22.32 3.18 15.96
C ASP A 19 -21.18 2.70 16.87
N GLY A 20 -21.43 1.74 17.78
CA GLY A 20 -20.46 1.25 18.76
C GLY A 20 -20.28 2.19 19.96
N GLU A 21 -21.03 3.30 20.01
CA GLU A 21 -21.00 4.24 21.12
C GLU A 21 -21.86 3.78 22.29
N LEU A 22 -21.36 3.97 23.50
CA LEU A 22 -22.08 3.59 24.71
C LEU A 22 -23.00 4.73 25.14
N PHE A 23 -24.25 4.38 25.48
CA PHE A 23 -25.24 5.35 25.94
C PHE A 23 -26.12 4.81 27.07
N THR A 24 -26.75 5.71 27.81
CA THR A 24 -27.86 5.42 28.71
C THR A 24 -29.12 6.12 28.23
N THR A 25 -30.28 5.79 28.81
CA THR A 25 -31.55 6.39 28.39
C THR A 25 -32.20 7.19 29.51
N SER A 26 -32.96 8.22 29.12
CA SER A 26 -33.86 8.96 30.02
C SER A 26 -34.82 8.05 30.81
N LEU A 27 -35.20 6.88 30.27
CA LEU A 27 -36.02 5.90 30.99
C LEU A 27 -35.25 5.21 32.13
N VAL A 28 -34.00 4.79 31.86
CA VAL A 28 -33.12 4.23 32.89
C VAL A 28 -32.89 5.27 33.98
N ILE A 29 -32.52 6.50 33.60
CA ILE A 29 -32.29 7.58 34.55
C ILE A 29 -33.54 7.84 35.40
N ALA A 30 -34.72 7.96 34.80
CA ALA A 30 -35.97 8.20 35.53
C ALA A 30 -36.26 7.08 36.54
N THR A 31 -36.15 5.83 36.09
CA THR A 31 -36.41 4.64 36.93
C THR A 31 -35.44 4.55 38.09
N GLU A 32 -34.14 4.71 37.83
CA GLU A 32 -33.07 4.54 38.82
C GLU A 32 -32.98 5.70 39.82
N THR A 33 -33.41 6.89 39.42
CA THR A 33 -33.38 8.08 40.29
C THR A 33 -34.71 8.35 41.00
N GLY A 34 -35.77 7.59 40.67
CA GLY A 34 -37.12 7.79 41.20
C GLY A 34 -37.79 9.07 40.71
N ASN A 35 -37.34 9.61 39.56
CA ASN A 35 -37.94 10.79 38.95
C ASN A 35 -38.95 10.38 37.88
N GLU A 36 -39.95 11.24 37.66
CA GLU A 36 -40.86 11.05 36.53
C GLU A 36 -40.11 11.19 35.21
N HIS A 37 -40.38 10.29 34.27
CA HIS A 37 -39.74 10.30 32.95
C HIS A 37 -39.99 11.61 32.19
N ALA A 38 -41.19 12.17 32.28
CA ALA A 38 -41.52 13.48 31.71
C ALA A 38 -40.64 14.61 32.28
N SER A 39 -40.33 14.56 33.57
CA SER A 39 -39.45 15.54 34.22
C SER A 39 -38.00 15.40 33.74
N VAL A 40 -37.51 14.17 33.56
CA VAL A 40 -36.18 13.91 33.00
C VAL A 40 -36.11 14.39 31.55
N ILE A 41 -37.09 14.05 30.70
CA ILE A 41 -37.12 14.49 29.29
C ILE A 41 -37.11 16.01 29.18
N ARG A 42 -37.93 16.70 29.99
CA ARG A 42 -37.92 18.16 30.03
C ARG A 42 -36.54 18.69 30.41
N LEU A 43 -35.91 18.14 31.45
CA LEU A 43 -34.57 18.53 31.86
C LEU A 43 -33.54 18.35 30.73
N VAL A 44 -33.61 17.25 29.98
CA VAL A 44 -32.73 17.04 28.81
C VAL A 44 -32.98 18.08 27.73
N ARG A 45 -34.24 18.42 27.44
CA ARG A 45 -34.57 19.43 26.42
C ARG A 45 -34.12 20.83 26.81
N ASP A 46 -34.38 21.22 28.07
CA ASP A 46 -34.06 22.56 28.58
C ASP A 46 -32.54 22.82 28.59
N ASN A 47 -31.72 21.77 28.66
CA ASN A 47 -30.26 21.85 28.68
C ASN A 47 -29.62 21.17 27.46
N ALA A 48 -30.36 21.01 26.36
CA ALA A 48 -29.89 20.24 25.21
C ALA A 48 -28.64 20.85 24.56
N GLU A 49 -28.50 22.19 24.60
CA GLU A 49 -27.32 22.89 24.09
C GLU A 49 -26.06 22.47 24.87
N ASP A 50 -26.02 22.74 26.17
CA ASP A 50 -24.92 22.35 27.08
C ASP A 50 -24.58 20.86 27.00
N LEU A 51 -25.60 19.99 26.94
CA LEU A 51 -25.39 18.54 26.86
C LEU A 51 -24.72 18.13 25.53
N ASN A 52 -25.05 18.80 24.42
CA ASN A 52 -24.43 18.53 23.13
C ASN A 52 -23.08 19.22 22.96
N GLU A 53 -22.68 20.14 23.85
CA GLU A 53 -21.31 20.68 23.86
C GLU A 53 -20.29 19.66 24.39
N VAL A 54 -20.68 18.84 25.37
CA VAL A 54 -19.79 17.86 26.01
C VAL A 54 -19.94 16.45 25.46
N GLY A 55 -21.11 16.13 24.89
CA GLY A 55 -21.45 14.79 24.42
C GLY A 55 -22.56 14.83 23.38
N ARG A 56 -23.35 13.76 23.30
CA ARG A 56 -24.39 13.57 22.29
C ARG A 56 -25.69 13.15 22.93
N VAL A 57 -26.76 13.86 22.55
CA VAL A 57 -28.13 13.51 22.90
C VAL A 57 -28.92 13.18 21.64
N ARG A 58 -29.61 12.03 21.64
CA ARG A 58 -30.54 11.63 20.56
C ARG A 58 -31.94 11.43 21.13
N PHE A 59 -32.95 12.03 20.51
CA PHE A 59 -34.35 11.80 20.87
C PHE A 59 -34.99 10.80 19.92
N GLU A 60 -35.68 9.80 20.48
CA GLU A 60 -36.37 8.77 19.72
C GLU A 60 -37.80 8.54 20.20
N ILE A 61 -38.75 8.41 19.27
CA ILE A 61 -40.14 8.07 19.60
C ILE A 61 -40.33 6.56 19.57
N ARG A 62 -40.44 5.95 20.75
CA ARG A 62 -40.57 4.50 20.94
C ARG A 62 -42.01 4.09 21.28
N PRO A 63 -42.54 3.02 20.67
CA PRO A 63 -43.82 2.43 21.10
C PRO A 63 -43.67 1.79 22.49
N PHE A 64 -44.75 1.79 23.27
CA PHE A 64 -44.84 1.06 24.53
C PHE A 64 -46.27 0.61 24.81
N GLU A 65 -46.41 -0.52 25.49
CA GLU A 65 -47.70 -1.11 25.82
C GLU A 65 -48.36 -0.42 27.02
N THR A 66 -49.66 -0.16 26.90
CA THR A 66 -50.51 0.29 28.00
C THR A 66 -51.77 -0.56 28.06
N ALA A 67 -52.51 -0.51 29.16
CA ALA A 67 -53.81 -1.19 29.27
C ALA A 67 -54.81 -0.76 28.18
N GLY A 68 -54.62 0.41 27.56
CA GLY A 68 -55.42 0.91 26.44
C GLY A 68 -54.80 0.69 25.04
N GLY A 69 -53.75 -0.14 24.93
CA GLY A 69 -53.05 -0.43 23.67
C GLY A 69 -51.67 0.22 23.55
N THR A 70 -51.04 0.06 22.38
CA THR A 70 -49.70 0.60 22.11
C THR A 70 -49.73 2.11 21.99
N GLN A 71 -49.05 2.79 22.91
CA GLN A 71 -48.82 4.24 22.87
C GLN A 71 -47.39 4.53 22.41
N ARG A 72 -47.08 5.80 22.13
CA ARG A 72 -45.73 6.25 21.76
C ARG A 72 -45.21 7.23 22.79
N ARG A 73 -43.94 7.10 23.18
CA ARG A 73 -43.26 8.03 24.08
C ARG A 73 -41.88 8.39 23.52
N GLU A 74 -41.47 9.62 23.76
CA GLU A 74 -40.13 10.08 23.44
C GLU A 74 -39.14 9.59 24.50
N VAL A 75 -37.99 9.09 24.07
CA VAL A 75 -36.89 8.65 24.92
C VAL A 75 -35.62 9.34 24.43
N ALA A 76 -34.94 10.06 25.32
CA ALA A 76 -33.60 10.56 25.06
C ALA A 76 -32.55 9.48 25.34
N GLU A 77 -31.62 9.29 24.43
CA GLU A 77 -30.36 8.57 24.59
C GLU A 77 -29.25 9.59 24.85
N LEU A 78 -28.40 9.31 25.84
CA LEU A 78 -27.31 10.17 26.25
C LEU A 78 -26.04 9.33 26.34
N ASP A 79 -24.98 9.77 25.67
CA ASP A 79 -23.66 9.17 25.80
C ASP A 79 -23.04 9.42 27.20
N GLU A 80 -21.83 8.90 27.42
CA GLU A 80 -21.15 9.02 28.72
C GLU A 80 -20.99 10.49 29.17
N PRO A 81 -20.44 11.43 28.35
CA PRO A 81 -20.30 12.82 28.76
C PRO A 81 -21.63 13.54 29.01
N ALA A 82 -22.62 13.39 28.11
CA ALA A 82 -23.91 14.05 28.28
C ALA A 82 -24.66 13.51 29.50
N SER A 83 -24.63 12.21 29.74
CA SER A 83 -25.25 11.61 30.92
C SER A 83 -24.55 12.05 32.21
N ALA A 84 -23.22 12.15 32.22
CA ALA A 84 -22.46 12.64 33.36
C ALA A 84 -22.81 14.10 33.71
N LEU A 85 -22.93 14.98 32.71
CA LEU A 85 -23.35 16.36 32.91
C LEU A 85 -24.80 16.44 33.40
N LEU A 86 -25.73 15.68 32.80
CA LEU A 86 -27.12 15.62 33.24
C LEU A 86 -27.24 15.22 34.72
N MET A 87 -26.39 14.31 35.20
CA MET A 87 -26.36 13.88 36.60
C MET A 87 -25.97 15.02 37.57
N THR A 88 -25.31 16.08 37.09
CA THR A 88 -24.99 17.27 37.90
C THR A 88 -26.21 18.16 38.14
N TYR A 89 -27.17 18.17 37.21
CA TYR A 89 -28.41 18.94 37.31
C TYR A 89 -29.46 18.28 38.20
N LEU A 90 -29.35 16.98 38.46
CA LEU A 90 -30.23 16.28 39.37
C LEU A 90 -29.94 16.62 40.84
N ARG A 91 -31.02 16.70 41.64
CA ARG A 91 -30.92 16.90 43.09
C ARG A 91 -30.06 15.80 43.71
N ASN A 92 -29.07 16.20 44.52
CA ASN A 92 -28.10 15.29 45.12
C ASN A 92 -28.70 14.47 46.29
N SER A 93 -29.55 13.48 45.98
CA SER A 93 -30.11 12.53 46.93
C SER A 93 -29.20 11.30 47.10
N PRO A 94 -29.34 10.50 48.19
CA PRO A 94 -28.62 9.24 48.34
C PRO A 94 -28.85 8.28 47.16
N VAL A 95 -30.07 8.24 46.62
CA VAL A 95 -30.43 7.44 45.44
C VAL A 95 -29.64 7.88 44.21
N VAL A 96 -29.56 9.20 43.95
CA VAL A 96 -28.81 9.75 42.82
C VAL A 96 -27.30 9.51 42.98
N LYS A 97 -26.76 9.61 44.20
CA LYS A 97 -25.34 9.28 44.47
C LYS A 97 -25.05 7.81 44.19
N ASP A 98 -25.95 6.92 44.58
CA ASP A 98 -25.79 5.50 44.32
C ASP A 98 -25.84 5.19 42.82
N PHE A 99 -26.84 5.76 42.13
CA PHE A 99 -26.97 5.64 40.69
C PHE A 99 -25.74 6.16 39.94
N LYS A 100 -25.18 7.33 40.32
CA LYS A 100 -23.94 7.87 39.74
C LYS A 100 -22.79 6.86 39.78
N LYS A 101 -22.55 6.22 40.93
CA LYS A 101 -21.50 5.20 41.07
C LYS A 101 -21.73 4.02 40.12
N ARG A 102 -22.97 3.52 40.07
CA ARG A 102 -23.34 2.37 39.22
C ARG A 102 -23.29 2.69 37.73
N LEU A 103 -23.71 3.89 37.34
CA LEU A 103 -23.67 4.35 35.96
C LEU A 103 -22.23 4.46 35.47
N VAL A 104 -21.35 5.10 36.24
CA VAL A 104 -19.91 5.18 35.94
C VAL A 104 -19.30 3.77 35.85
N ALA A 105 -19.56 2.90 36.83
CA ALA A 105 -19.07 1.52 36.78
C ALA A 105 -19.59 0.76 35.54
N GLY A 106 -20.84 1.00 35.13
CA GLY A 106 -21.45 0.43 33.93
C GLY A 106 -20.74 0.85 32.65
N PHE A 107 -20.48 2.15 32.46
CA PHE A 107 -19.74 2.65 31.30
C PHE A 107 -18.32 2.07 31.23
N TYR A 108 -17.60 2.04 32.36
CA TYR A 108 -16.26 1.44 32.41
C TYR A 108 -16.27 -0.06 32.12
N ALA A 109 -17.24 -0.81 32.65
CA ALA A 109 -17.36 -2.24 32.41
C ALA A 109 -17.66 -2.55 30.95
N MET A 110 -18.63 -1.85 30.36
CA MET A 110 -18.99 -1.99 28.94
C MET A 110 -17.83 -1.59 28.03
N ARG A 111 -17.15 -0.46 28.32
CA ARG A 111 -15.96 -0.05 27.57
C ARG A 111 -14.86 -1.10 27.66
N LYS A 112 -14.61 -1.67 28.84
CA LYS A 112 -13.62 -2.74 29.01
C LYS A 112 -14.02 -4.02 28.26
N ALA A 113 -15.31 -4.35 28.18
CA ALA A 113 -15.78 -5.48 27.40
C ALA A 113 -15.57 -5.27 25.89
N LEU A 114 -15.87 -4.06 25.39
CA LEU A 114 -15.65 -3.68 23.99
C LEU A 114 -14.15 -3.58 23.64
N THR A 115 -13.32 -2.98 24.50
CA THR A 115 -11.88 -2.88 24.27
C THR A 115 -11.15 -4.19 24.51
N GLY A 116 -11.65 -5.04 25.41
CA GLY A 116 -11.16 -6.39 25.64
C GLY A 116 -11.37 -7.32 24.44
N GLN A 117 -12.28 -6.97 23.52
CA GLN A 117 -12.43 -7.61 22.21
C GLN A 117 -11.54 -6.99 21.12
N ALA A 118 -10.98 -5.79 21.34
CA ALA A 118 -10.24 -5.02 20.34
C ALA A 118 -8.72 -5.00 20.52
N ALA A 119 -8.18 -5.41 21.67
CA ALA A 119 -6.74 -5.51 21.88
C ALA A 119 -6.28 -6.96 21.66
N LEU A 120 -5.73 -7.25 20.48
CA LEU A 120 -4.91 -8.45 20.28
C LEU A 120 -3.82 -8.45 21.36
N SER A 121 -3.60 -9.59 22.01
CA SER A 121 -2.50 -9.74 22.95
C SER A 121 -1.16 -9.49 22.25
N GLU A 122 -0.12 -9.12 23.00
CA GLU A 122 1.24 -8.95 22.46
C GLU A 122 1.69 -10.19 21.66
N ASP A 123 1.34 -11.39 22.13
CA ASP A 123 1.65 -12.66 21.46
C ASP A 123 0.91 -12.82 20.13
N GLU A 124 -0.37 -12.41 20.04
CA GLU A 124 -1.14 -12.45 18.79
C GLU A 124 -0.63 -11.44 17.77
N ILE A 125 -0.20 -10.25 18.23
CA ILE A 125 0.42 -9.22 17.39
C ILE A 125 1.73 -9.77 16.80
N VAL A 126 2.59 -10.35 17.64
CA VAL A 126 3.88 -10.93 17.22
C VAL A 126 3.64 -12.10 16.26
N HIS A 127 2.68 -12.98 16.53
CA HIS A 127 2.35 -14.10 15.64
C HIS A 127 1.89 -13.61 14.26
N GLN A 128 1.01 -12.61 14.20
CA GLN A 128 0.56 -12.04 12.93
C GLN A 128 1.70 -11.35 12.17
N ALA A 129 2.53 -10.57 12.87
CA ALA A 129 3.70 -9.92 12.28
C ALA A 129 4.68 -10.95 11.69
N LEU A 130 4.92 -12.05 12.41
CA LEU A 130 5.78 -13.14 11.96
C LEU A 130 5.20 -13.83 10.71
N ALA A 131 3.90 -14.13 10.71
CA ALA A 131 3.22 -14.74 9.57
C ALA A 131 3.27 -13.87 8.31
N ILE A 132 3.10 -12.55 8.46
CA ILE A 132 3.23 -11.59 7.35
C ILE A 132 4.67 -11.57 6.83
N THR A 133 5.65 -11.54 7.74
CA THR A 133 7.07 -11.48 7.39
C THR A 133 7.51 -12.75 6.66
N ALA A 134 7.06 -13.92 7.11
CA ALA A 134 7.37 -15.20 6.47
C ALA A 134 6.88 -15.23 5.00
N ARG A 135 5.64 -14.80 4.73
CA ARG A 135 5.12 -14.72 3.36
C ARG A 135 5.92 -13.76 2.49
N ARG A 136 6.30 -12.59 3.03
CA ARG A 136 7.12 -11.63 2.29
C ARG A 136 8.51 -12.18 1.96
N VAL A 137 9.12 -12.93 2.88
CA VAL A 137 10.40 -13.59 2.63
C VAL A 137 10.24 -14.60 1.50
N GLU A 138 9.19 -15.43 1.52
CA GLU A 138 8.92 -16.42 0.47
C GLU A 138 8.66 -15.77 -0.91
N GLU A 139 7.91 -14.67 -0.95
CA GLU A 139 7.69 -13.90 -2.20
C GLU A 139 8.99 -13.28 -2.73
N LEU A 140 9.82 -12.73 -1.84
CA LEU A 140 11.09 -12.11 -2.22
C LEU A 140 12.10 -13.17 -2.67
N THR A 141 12.19 -14.32 -2.01
CA THR A 141 13.08 -15.41 -2.43
C THR A 141 12.65 -15.99 -3.77
N ALA A 142 11.34 -16.14 -4.03
CA ALA A 142 10.83 -16.56 -5.33
C ALA A 142 11.21 -15.57 -6.46
N LYS A 143 11.12 -14.26 -6.20
CA LYS A 143 11.57 -13.22 -7.15
C LYS A 143 13.07 -13.25 -7.38
N VAL A 144 13.88 -13.47 -6.33
CA VAL A 144 15.34 -13.60 -6.47
C VAL A 144 15.68 -14.81 -7.33
N ALA A 145 15.07 -15.97 -7.09
CA ALA A 145 15.28 -17.17 -7.90
C ALA A 145 14.90 -17.01 -9.38
N GLU A 146 13.90 -16.17 -9.69
CA GLU A 146 13.55 -15.85 -11.08
C GLU A 146 14.55 -14.89 -11.76
N LEU A 147 15.13 -13.97 -10.98
CA LEU A 147 16.06 -12.95 -11.47
C LEU A 147 17.51 -13.46 -11.54
N GLU A 148 17.89 -14.45 -10.73
CA GLU A 148 19.20 -15.11 -10.75
C GLU A 148 19.63 -15.56 -12.17
N PRO A 149 18.84 -16.32 -12.94
CA PRO A 149 19.24 -16.73 -14.29
C PRO A 149 19.31 -15.55 -15.28
N LYS A 150 18.56 -14.48 -15.05
CA LYS A 150 18.62 -13.26 -15.89
C LYS A 150 19.87 -12.43 -15.60
N ALA A 151 20.28 -12.36 -14.34
CA ALA A 151 21.52 -11.74 -13.91
C ALA A 151 22.74 -12.56 -14.36
N GLU A 152 22.73 -13.89 -14.20
CA GLU A 152 23.82 -14.77 -14.61
C GLU A 152 24.08 -14.72 -16.14
N VAL A 153 23.03 -14.57 -16.96
CA VAL A 153 23.18 -14.38 -18.41
C VAL A 153 23.71 -12.99 -18.74
N ALA A 154 23.30 -11.95 -18.01
CA ALA A 154 23.84 -10.61 -18.18
C ALA A 154 25.33 -10.55 -17.79
N ASP A 155 25.71 -11.20 -16.69
CA ASP A 155 27.09 -11.26 -16.21
C ASP A 155 27.96 -12.14 -17.12
N ARG A 156 27.50 -13.31 -17.57
CA ARG A 156 28.22 -14.13 -18.57
C ARG A 156 28.42 -13.43 -19.92
N LEU A 157 27.52 -12.52 -20.30
CA LEU A 157 27.67 -11.70 -21.52
C LEU A 157 28.66 -10.55 -21.32
N LEU A 158 28.85 -10.08 -20.08
CA LEU A 158 29.81 -9.04 -19.72
C LEU A 158 31.21 -9.60 -19.38
N GLU A 159 31.30 -10.90 -19.03
CA GLU A 159 32.55 -11.60 -18.69
C GLU A 159 33.43 -11.96 -19.90
N SER A 160 32.96 -11.84 -21.15
CA SER A 160 33.87 -11.94 -22.30
C SER A 160 34.68 -10.65 -22.40
N GLU A 161 35.85 -10.62 -21.74
CA GLU A 161 36.82 -9.52 -21.76
C GLU A 161 37.36 -9.23 -23.17
N GLY A 162 36.57 -8.52 -23.98
CA GLY A 162 37.00 -8.04 -25.27
C GLY A 162 35.88 -7.39 -26.07
N ASP A 163 36.20 -6.29 -26.74
CA ASP A 163 35.26 -5.67 -27.66
C ASP A 163 34.95 -6.64 -28.81
N LEU A 164 33.68 -6.99 -28.97
CA LEU A 164 33.23 -7.98 -29.94
C LEU A 164 33.31 -7.40 -31.35
N SER A 165 33.66 -8.21 -32.36
CA SER A 165 33.40 -7.80 -33.74
C SER A 165 31.90 -7.57 -33.92
N VAL A 166 31.49 -6.71 -34.84
CA VAL A 166 30.06 -6.53 -35.13
C VAL A 166 29.40 -7.86 -35.54
N GLY A 167 30.16 -8.79 -36.15
CA GLY A 167 29.69 -10.15 -36.44
C GLY A 167 29.42 -10.96 -35.18
N ASP A 168 30.38 -11.00 -34.25
CA ASP A 168 30.26 -11.76 -33.00
C ASP A 168 29.21 -11.15 -32.07
N ALA A 169 29.12 -9.82 -32.03
CA ALA A 169 28.07 -9.09 -31.31
C ALA A 169 26.68 -9.47 -31.84
N ALA A 170 26.51 -9.62 -33.15
CA ALA A 170 25.24 -10.07 -33.73
C ALA A 170 24.90 -11.51 -33.34
N GLN A 171 25.89 -12.41 -33.26
CA GLN A 171 25.69 -13.77 -32.79
C GLN A 171 25.32 -13.81 -31.30
N ALA A 172 25.99 -13.01 -30.47
CA ALA A 172 25.68 -12.88 -29.05
C ALA A 172 24.24 -12.36 -28.82
N LEU A 173 23.82 -11.32 -29.53
CA LEU A 173 22.44 -10.81 -29.49
C LEU A 173 21.42 -11.88 -29.92
N THR A 174 21.75 -12.67 -30.94
CA THR A 174 20.87 -13.75 -31.41
C THR A 174 20.68 -14.82 -30.34
N ARG A 175 21.76 -15.18 -29.63
CA ARG A 175 21.69 -16.10 -28.48
C ARG A 175 20.84 -15.54 -27.33
N ALA A 176 20.86 -14.23 -27.13
CA ALA A 176 20.04 -13.53 -26.15
C ALA A 176 18.57 -13.32 -26.58
N GLY A 177 18.13 -13.91 -27.70
CA GLY A 177 16.74 -13.87 -28.16
C GLY A 177 16.39 -12.72 -29.12
N VAL A 178 17.35 -11.86 -29.48
CA VAL A 178 17.15 -10.79 -30.47
C VAL A 178 17.19 -11.38 -31.88
N LYS A 179 16.15 -11.19 -32.69
CA LYS A 179 16.11 -11.66 -34.09
C LYS A 179 16.98 -10.79 -35.01
N THR A 180 18.30 -10.86 -34.85
CA THR A 180 19.28 -10.11 -35.66
C THR A 180 20.27 -11.03 -36.38
N GLY A 181 21.18 -10.45 -37.16
CA GLY A 181 22.28 -11.14 -37.84
C GLY A 181 23.31 -10.10 -38.29
N GLY A 182 24.53 -10.50 -38.63
CA GLY A 182 25.65 -9.57 -38.88
C GLY A 182 25.28 -8.38 -39.77
N GLY A 183 24.72 -8.63 -40.96
CA GLY A 183 24.29 -7.56 -41.87
C GLY A 183 23.15 -6.67 -41.33
N ARG A 184 22.21 -7.24 -40.55
CA ARG A 184 21.13 -6.46 -39.91
C ARG A 184 21.69 -5.59 -38.80
N LEU A 185 22.67 -6.08 -38.04
CA LEU A 185 23.33 -5.30 -37.00
C LEU A 185 24.13 -4.14 -37.59
N PHE A 186 24.88 -4.35 -38.68
CA PHE A 186 25.56 -3.24 -39.37
C PHE A 186 24.59 -2.13 -39.78
N LYS A 187 23.43 -2.50 -40.36
CA LYS A 187 22.39 -1.52 -40.72
C LYS A 187 21.80 -0.83 -39.49
N ALA A 188 21.56 -1.57 -38.40
CA ALA A 188 21.04 -1.03 -37.15
C ALA A 188 22.00 -0.03 -36.49
N LEU A 189 23.31 -0.30 -36.55
CA LEU A 189 24.38 0.58 -36.07
C LEU A 189 24.54 1.82 -36.95
N GLU A 190 24.39 1.69 -38.26
CA GLU A 190 24.40 2.83 -39.20
C GLU A 190 23.21 3.77 -38.94
N MET A 191 22.00 3.22 -38.81
CA MET A 191 20.79 4.02 -38.49
C MET A 191 20.91 4.76 -37.16
N ARG A 192 21.55 4.14 -36.16
CA ARG A 192 21.84 4.75 -34.84
C ARG A 192 22.98 5.76 -34.87
N ARG A 193 23.64 5.94 -36.03
CA ARG A 193 24.83 6.79 -36.18
C ARG A 193 25.98 6.36 -35.26
N TRP A 194 26.15 5.06 -35.04
CA TRP A 194 27.30 4.52 -34.32
C TRP A 194 28.46 4.21 -35.25
N ILE A 195 28.14 3.84 -36.49
CA ILE A 195 29.09 3.61 -37.57
C ILE A 195 28.66 4.34 -38.84
N TYR A 196 29.59 4.52 -39.76
CA TYR A 196 29.34 5.06 -41.09
C TYR A 196 30.23 4.39 -42.12
N ARG A 197 29.79 4.43 -43.39
CA ARG A 197 30.59 3.96 -44.52
C ARG A 197 31.45 5.09 -45.06
N ALA A 198 32.77 4.93 -45.03
CA ALA A 198 33.68 5.97 -45.53
C ALA A 198 33.61 6.08 -47.07
N LYS A 199 33.56 7.30 -47.59
CA LYS A 199 33.39 7.58 -49.03
C LYS A 199 34.58 7.16 -49.90
N GLY A 200 35.77 6.98 -49.31
CA GLY A 200 36.99 6.60 -50.02
C GLY A 200 37.11 5.09 -50.25
N ASP A 201 37.25 4.33 -49.16
CA ASP A 201 37.50 2.88 -49.18
C ASP A 201 36.22 2.04 -49.06
N GLY A 202 35.06 2.66 -48.85
CA GLY A 202 33.79 1.98 -48.64
C GLY A 202 33.73 1.11 -47.39
N ARG A 203 34.71 1.23 -46.47
CA ARG A 203 34.79 0.44 -45.23
C ARG A 203 33.98 1.09 -44.11
N TRP A 204 33.53 0.27 -43.17
CA TRP A 204 32.84 0.73 -41.97
C TRP A 204 33.81 1.36 -40.99
N ARG A 205 33.47 2.55 -40.50
CA ARG A 205 34.21 3.27 -39.47
C ARG A 205 33.28 3.65 -38.32
N VAL A 206 33.82 3.69 -37.12
CA VAL A 206 33.08 4.08 -35.92
C VAL A 206 32.98 5.60 -35.84
N MET A 207 31.81 6.11 -35.47
CA MET A 207 31.65 7.53 -35.16
C MET A 207 32.31 7.87 -33.83
N GLN A 208 33.00 9.01 -33.77
CA GLN A 208 33.66 9.47 -32.56
C GLN A 208 32.69 9.60 -31.37
N SER A 209 31.45 10.03 -31.61
CA SER A 209 30.40 10.10 -30.60
C SER A 209 30.05 8.76 -29.95
N ALA A 210 30.16 7.64 -30.70
CA ALA A 210 29.89 6.31 -30.18
C ALA A 210 31.08 5.75 -29.37
N ILE A 211 32.29 6.21 -29.69
CA ILE A 211 33.50 5.93 -28.89
C ILE A 211 33.43 6.69 -27.57
N GLU A 212 33.11 7.99 -27.61
CA GLU A 212 32.99 8.83 -26.42
C GLU A 212 31.86 8.39 -25.49
N ALA A 213 30.74 7.91 -26.05
CA ALA A 213 29.67 7.29 -25.27
C ALA A 213 30.06 5.92 -24.66
N GLY A 214 31.17 5.33 -25.12
CA GLY A 214 31.67 4.03 -24.68
C GLY A 214 30.88 2.85 -25.25
N TRP A 215 30.12 3.03 -26.32
CA TRP A 215 29.32 1.96 -26.95
C TRP A 215 30.09 1.16 -28.00
N MET A 216 31.10 1.80 -28.59
CA MET A 216 31.90 1.22 -29.67
C MET A 216 33.38 1.47 -29.39
N SER A 217 34.23 0.59 -29.90
CA SER A 217 35.67 0.80 -29.95
C SER A 217 36.22 0.45 -31.34
N VAL A 218 37.51 0.68 -31.53
CA VAL A 218 38.21 0.46 -32.79
C VAL A 218 39.40 -0.45 -32.57
N LEU A 219 39.52 -1.52 -33.36
CA LEU A 219 40.71 -2.36 -33.37
C LEU A 219 41.64 -1.90 -34.51
N PRO A 220 42.83 -1.35 -34.21
CA PRO A 220 43.84 -1.06 -35.22
C PRO A 220 44.19 -2.33 -36.00
N GLN A 221 44.34 -2.22 -37.32
CA GLN A 221 44.71 -3.34 -38.18
C GLN A 221 45.95 -2.97 -38.98
N SER A 222 46.72 -3.97 -39.34
CA SER A 222 47.86 -3.81 -40.24
C SER A 222 48.10 -5.08 -41.04
N HIS A 223 48.64 -4.94 -42.25
CA HIS A 223 49.09 -6.05 -43.08
C HIS A 223 50.47 -5.74 -43.67
N TYR A 224 51.26 -6.78 -43.93
CA TYR A 224 52.51 -6.63 -44.66
C TYR A 224 52.24 -6.64 -46.17
N HIS A 225 52.79 -5.67 -46.88
CA HIS A 225 52.60 -5.59 -48.32
C HIS A 225 53.34 -6.76 -49.01
N PRO A 226 52.65 -7.61 -49.79
CA PRO A 226 53.16 -8.93 -50.21
C PRO A 226 54.39 -8.87 -51.13
N LYS A 227 54.68 -7.70 -51.73
CA LYS A 227 55.85 -7.50 -52.60
C LYS A 227 57.00 -6.72 -51.98
N THR A 228 56.74 -5.92 -50.94
CA THR A 228 57.74 -4.97 -50.39
C THR A 228 58.08 -5.26 -48.92
N GLY A 229 57.30 -6.12 -48.25
CA GLY A 229 57.54 -6.48 -46.84
C GLY A 229 57.32 -5.35 -45.85
N VAL A 230 56.77 -4.21 -46.28
CA VAL A 230 56.50 -3.04 -45.43
C VAL A 230 55.17 -3.23 -44.70
N LEU A 231 55.13 -2.86 -43.41
CA LEU A 231 53.91 -2.83 -42.60
C LEU A 231 53.00 -1.69 -43.06
N VAL A 232 51.79 -2.02 -43.53
CA VAL A 232 50.75 -1.09 -43.95
C VAL A 232 49.65 -1.07 -42.89
N LEU A 233 49.28 0.11 -42.42
CA LEU A 233 48.16 0.28 -41.49
C LEU A 233 46.83 0.22 -42.26
N ASP A 234 45.96 -0.70 -41.85
CA ASP A 234 44.59 -0.81 -42.37
C ASP A 234 43.64 0.11 -41.59
N PRO A 235 42.54 0.55 -42.21
CA PRO A 235 41.41 1.14 -41.52
C PRO A 235 40.98 0.30 -40.32
N PRO A 236 40.86 0.91 -39.13
CA PRO A 236 40.57 0.16 -37.92
C PRO A 236 39.16 -0.44 -37.97
N GLN A 237 39.01 -1.65 -37.45
CA GLN A 237 37.73 -2.37 -37.50
C GLN A 237 36.79 -1.93 -36.37
N PRO A 238 35.49 -1.74 -36.65
CA PRO A 238 34.48 -1.49 -35.62
C PRO A 238 34.34 -2.66 -34.66
N ARG A 239 34.35 -2.35 -33.36
CA ARG A 239 34.07 -3.30 -32.29
C ARG A 239 32.96 -2.77 -31.38
N VAL A 240 32.14 -3.68 -30.85
CA VAL A 240 31.04 -3.37 -29.94
C VAL A 240 31.50 -3.69 -28.53
N THR A 241 31.45 -2.69 -27.64
CA THR A 241 31.83 -2.86 -26.24
C THR A 241 30.72 -3.59 -25.47
N PRO A 242 31.00 -4.15 -24.28
CA PRO A 242 29.95 -4.71 -23.41
C PRO A 242 28.82 -3.70 -23.11
N LYS A 243 29.18 -2.43 -22.91
CA LYS A 243 28.22 -1.32 -22.71
C LYS A 243 27.37 -1.06 -23.97
N GLY A 244 27.97 -1.15 -25.16
CA GLY A 244 27.25 -1.06 -26.42
C GLY A 244 26.28 -2.22 -26.63
N LEU A 245 26.71 -3.44 -26.28
CA LEU A 245 25.89 -4.65 -26.36
C LEU A 245 24.65 -4.56 -25.42
N GLN A 246 24.87 -4.12 -24.18
CA GLN A 246 23.77 -3.90 -23.22
C GLN A 246 22.77 -2.88 -23.75
N ARG A 247 23.25 -1.78 -24.34
CA ARG A 247 22.37 -0.76 -24.92
C ARG A 247 21.52 -1.31 -26.07
N LEU A 248 22.12 -2.14 -26.94
CA LEU A 248 21.40 -2.79 -28.04
C LEU A 248 20.31 -3.75 -27.53
N LEU A 249 20.54 -4.44 -26.41
CA LEU A 249 19.55 -5.32 -25.77
C LEU A 249 18.38 -4.52 -25.18
N THR A 250 18.67 -3.44 -24.43
CA THR A 250 17.64 -2.59 -23.81
C THR A 250 16.75 -1.94 -24.87
N ASP A 251 17.34 -1.41 -25.94
CA ASP A 251 16.58 -0.75 -27.01
C ASP A 251 15.66 -1.75 -27.75
N HIS A 252 16.07 -3.03 -27.88
CA HIS A 252 15.21 -4.06 -28.50
C HIS A 252 14.10 -4.56 -27.57
N GLY A 253 14.34 -4.64 -26.26
CA GLY A 253 13.31 -4.99 -25.28
C GLY A 253 12.18 -3.96 -25.19
N ALA A 254 12.50 -2.68 -25.40
CA ALA A 254 11.52 -1.59 -25.46
C ALA A 254 10.66 -1.63 -26.73
N GLU A 255 11.23 -1.99 -27.89
CA GLU A 255 10.50 -2.14 -29.16
C GLU A 255 9.55 -3.36 -29.19
N ALA A 256 9.80 -4.39 -28.38
CA ALA A 256 8.95 -5.59 -28.30
C ALA A 256 7.78 -5.47 -27.30
N SER A 257 7.77 -4.43 -26.46
CA SER A 257 6.79 -4.21 -25.40
C SER A 257 5.77 -3.09 -25.72
N ALA A 258 5.87 -2.51 -26.91
CA ALA A 258 4.96 -1.49 -27.46
C ALA A 258 4.15 -2.08 -28.62
#